data_AF-A0A962M7J1-F1
#
_entry.id   AF-A0A962M7J1-F1
#
_cell.length_a   1.000
_cell.length_b   1.000
_cell.length_c   1.000
_cell.angle_alpha   90.00
_cell.angle_beta   90.00
_cell.angle_gamma   90.00
#
_symmetry.space_group_name_H-M   'P 1'
#
loop_
_entity.id
_entity.type
_entity.pdbx_description
1 polymer ?
#
loop_
_entity_poly.entity_id
_entity_poly.type
_entity_poly.pdbx_seq_one_letter_code
_entity_poly.pdbx_strand_id
1 'polypeptide(L)' 'MNKYKGLSIAEALLSNPTQKTTDLEAIFNRTSRSFNRWQQEGKYHNPMPKPLFHGTCYENVYCSYQLHSWYLTLPLKPKV' A
#
# COMPACT_ATOMS: atom_id res chain seq x y z
N MET A 1 15.00 -14.31 1.19
CA MET A 1 15.56 -13.00 1.61
C MET A 1 14.45 -11.98 1.51
N ASN A 2 14.16 -11.19 2.56
CA ASN A 2 13.18 -10.11 2.44
C ASN A 2 13.79 -9.03 1.53
N LYS A 3 13.22 -8.85 0.33
CA LYS A 3 13.68 -7.93 -0.72
C LYS A 3 13.84 -6.49 -0.20
N TYR A 4 13.14 -6.13 0.87
CA TYR A 4 13.10 -4.79 1.44
C TYR A 4 13.86 -4.67 2.77
N LYS A 5 14.67 -5.67 3.15
CA LYS A 5 15.42 -5.65 4.42
C LYS A 5 16.40 -4.46 4.45
N GLY A 6 16.27 -3.62 5.47
CA GLY A 6 17.14 -2.45 5.68
C GLY A 6 16.66 -1.17 5.02
N LEU A 7 15.58 -1.20 4.24
CA LEU A 7 14.92 -0.02 3.69
C LEU A 7 13.84 0.48 4.65
N SER A 8 13.67 1.80 4.73
CA SER A 8 12.45 2.38 5.28
C SER A 8 11.25 2.09 4.37
N ILE A 9 10.02 2.20 4.90
CA ILE A 9 8.80 2.01 4.09
C ILE A 9 8.76 2.96 2.90
N ALA A 10 9.15 4.23 3.11
CA ALA A 10 9.16 5.24 2.04
C ALA A 10 10.12 4.87 0.90
N GLU A 11 11.35 4.46 1.23
CA GLU A 11 12.34 4.00 0.25
C GLU A 11 11.89 2.71 -0.44
N ALA A 12 11.32 1.77 0.32
CA ALA A 12 10.84 0.51 -0.22
C ALA A 12 9.69 0.72 -1.22
N LEU A 13 8.79 1.66 -0.97
CA LEU A 13 7.73 2.03 -1.92
C LEU A 13 8.31 2.60 -3.22
N LEU A 14 9.35 3.43 -3.16
CA LEU A 14 9.98 4.03 -4.33
C LEU A 14 11.00 3.13 -5.05
N SER A 15 11.30 1.94 -4.50
CA SER A 15 12.25 1.00 -5.10
C SER A 15 11.83 0.46 -6.47
N ASN A 16 10.52 0.50 -6.79
CA ASN A 16 9.96 0.12 -8.09
C ASN A 16 8.88 1.13 -8.48
N PRO A 17 8.60 1.33 -9.78
CA PRO A 17 7.53 2.25 -10.23
C PRO A 17 6.12 1.74 -9.86
N THR A 18 5.97 0.43 -9.70
CA THR A 18 4.72 -0.23 -9.27
C THR A 18 5.01 -1.27 -8.20
N GLN A 19 4.05 -1.47 -7.29
CA GLN A 19 4.12 -2.51 -6.27
C GLN A 19 2.99 -3.53 -6.46
N LYS A 20 3.28 -4.81 -6.27
CA LYS A 20 2.23 -5.84 -6.20
C LYS A 20 1.73 -6.03 -4.77
N THR A 21 0.59 -6.70 -4.59
CA THR A 21 0.07 -7.00 -3.25
C THR A 21 1.13 -7.64 -2.35
N THR A 22 1.86 -8.65 -2.82
CA THR A 22 2.90 -9.34 -2.04
C THR A 22 4.08 -8.43 -1.69
N ASP A 23 4.44 -7.49 -2.57
CA ASP A 23 5.42 -6.45 -2.24
C ASP A 23 4.94 -5.60 -1.07
N LEU A 24 3.68 -5.14 -1.11
CA LEU A 24 3.10 -4.35 -0.02
C LEU A 24 3.01 -5.13 1.29
N GLU A 25 2.69 -6.43 1.23
CA GLU A 25 2.67 -7.27 2.42
C GLU A 25 4.05 -7.34 3.08
N ALA A 26 5.11 -7.45 2.28
CA ALA A 26 6.49 -7.44 2.76
C ALA A 26 6.94 -6.06 3.27
N ILE A 27 6.55 -4.97 2.60
CA ILE A 27 6.93 -3.59 2.97
C ILE A 27 6.26 -3.16 4.27
N PHE A 28 4.95 -3.36 4.39
CA PHE A 28 4.17 -2.89 5.54
C PHE A 28 4.10 -3.91 6.69
N ASN A 29 4.54 -5.16 6.45
CA ASN A 29 4.35 -6.28 7.36
C ASN A 29 2.86 -6.41 7.79
N ARG A 30 1.98 -6.39 6.79
CA ARG A 30 0.51 -6.43 6.92
C ARG A 30 -0.06 -7.28 5.81
N THR A 31 -1.27 -7.80 6.00
CA THR A 31 -1.94 -8.61 4.99
C THR A 31 -2.75 -7.76 4.01
N SER A 32 -3.00 -8.29 2.82
CA SER A 32 -3.92 -7.74 1.81
C SER A 32 -5.29 -7.31 2.37
N ARG A 33 -5.83 -8.05 3.35
CA ARG A 33 -7.08 -7.68 4.05
C ARG A 33 -6.99 -6.32 4.76
N SER A 34 -5.81 -5.96 5.27
CA SER A 34 -5.58 -4.65 5.89
C SER A 34 -5.61 -3.54 4.84
N PHE A 35 -4.99 -3.76 3.69
CA PHE A 35 -4.99 -2.81 2.57
C PHE A 35 -6.40 -2.56 2.03
N ASN A 36 -7.18 -3.63 1.81
CA ASN A 36 -8.58 -3.52 1.39
C ASN A 36 -9.43 -2.72 2.39
N ARG A 37 -9.12 -2.80 3.69
CA ARG A 37 -9.79 -2.01 4.72
C ARG A 37 -9.39 -0.55 4.66
N TRP A 38 -8.10 -0.25 4.51
CA TRP A 38 -7.61 1.12 4.42
C TRP A 38 -8.07 1.85 3.17
N GLN A 39 -8.42 1.13 2.10
CA GLN A 39 -9.02 1.70 0.87
C GLN A 39 -10.48 2.14 1.04
N GLN A 40 -11.12 1.87 2.19
CA GLN A 40 -12.53 2.21 2.40
C GLN A 40 -12.69 3.71 2.63
N GLU A 41 -12.97 4.46 1.56
CA GLU A 41 -13.17 5.92 1.55
C GLU A 41 -14.23 6.39 2.55
N GLY A 42 -15.26 5.58 2.80
CA GLY A 42 -16.29 5.87 3.80
C GLY A 42 -15.81 5.75 5.26
N LYS A 43 -14.68 5.06 5.51
CA LYS A 43 -14.19 4.77 6.86
C LYS A 43 -12.94 5.51 7.26
N TYR A 44 -12.15 6.02 6.31
CA TYR A 44 -10.88 6.68 6.60
C TYR A 44 -10.84 8.09 6.02
N HIS A 45 -10.23 9.03 6.75
CA HIS A 45 -10.00 10.40 6.28
C HIS A 45 -9.01 10.45 5.12
N ASN A 46 -8.02 9.56 5.16
CA ASN A 46 -6.98 9.43 4.14
C ASN A 46 -6.88 7.95 3.72
N PRO A 47 -7.82 7.49 2.86
CA PRO A 47 -7.85 6.10 2.45
C PRO A 47 -6.63 5.76 1.59
N MET A 48 -6.18 4.52 1.70
CA MET A 48 -5.11 4.00 0.85
C MET A 48 -5.53 4.04 -0.63
N PRO A 49 -4.62 4.40 -1.55
CA PRO A 49 -4.88 4.33 -2.98
C PRO A 49 -5.35 2.93 -3.41
N LYS A 50 -6.36 2.90 -4.29
CA LYS A 50 -6.80 1.69 -4.97
C LYS A 50 -5.74 1.23 -5.99
N PRO A 51 -5.68 -0.07 -6.32
CA PRO A 51 -4.75 -0.53 -7.34
C PRO A 51 -5.12 0.01 -8.72
N LEU A 52 -4.10 0.20 -9.57
CA LEU A 52 -4.25 0.52 -10.99
C LEU A 52 -4.92 -0.62 -11.75
N PHE A 53 -4.58 -1.86 -11.39
CA PHE A 53 -5.15 -3.07 -11.97
C PHE A 53 -5.62 -4.00 -10.86
N HIS A 54 -6.89 -4.40 -10.94
CA HIS A 54 -7.48 -5.43 -10.09
C HIS A 54 -7.46 -6.76 -10.84
N GLY A 55 -6.84 -7.78 -10.26
CA GLY A 55 -6.83 -9.13 -10.81
C GLY A 55 -7.65 -10.08 -9.95
N THR A 56 -8.59 -10.81 -10.54
CA THR A 56 -9.24 -11.95 -9.89
C THR A 56 -8.36 -13.20 -9.90
N CYS A 57 -7.50 -13.34 -10.92
CA CYS A 57 -6.53 -14.43 -11.07
C CYS A 57 -5.07 -13.95 -10.96
N TYR A 58 -4.85 -12.64 -10.87
CA TYR A 58 -3.54 -12.00 -10.80
C TYR A 58 -3.48 -11.09 -9.57
N GLU A 59 -2.27 -10.78 -9.09
CA GLU A 59 -2.11 -9.84 -7.99
C GLU A 59 -2.52 -8.41 -8.39
N ASN A 60 -3.06 -7.67 -7.42
CA ASN A 60 -3.31 -6.25 -7.61
C ASN A 60 -2.00 -5.49 -7.79
N VAL A 61 -2.01 -4.50 -8.68
CA VAL A 61 -0.85 -3.65 -8.99
C VAL A 61 -1.15 -2.21 -8.58
N TYR A 62 -0.24 -1.61 -7.83
CA TYR A 62 -0.38 -0.29 -7.25
C TYR A 62 0.66 0.69 -7.79
N CYS A 63 0.29 1.96 -7.92
CA CYS A 63 1.24 3.02 -8.23
C CYS A 63 2.09 3.35 -7.01
N SER A 64 3.41 3.21 -7.12
CA SER A 64 4.34 3.46 -6.01
C SER A 64 4.31 4.90 -5.52
N TYR A 65 4.25 5.86 -6.44
CA TYR A 65 4.23 7.29 -6.08
C TYR A 65 2.98 7.66 -5.28
N GLN A 66 1.81 7.15 -5.68
CA GLN A 66 0.57 7.40 -4.93
C GLN A 66 0.62 6.79 -3.53
N LEU A 67 1.16 5.56 -3.41
CA LEU A 67 1.35 4.92 -2.10
C LEU A 67 2.35 5.67 -1.23
N HIS A 68 3.44 6.18 -1.81
CA HIS A 68 4.42 6.97 -1.09
C HIS A 68 3.82 8.28 -0.57
N SER A 69 3.13 9.03 -1.42
CA SER A 69 2.42 10.26 -1.02
C SER A 69 1.39 9.99 0.08
N TRP A 70 0.60 8.91 -0.08
CA TRP A 70 -0.35 8.47 0.95
C TRP A 70 0.35 8.14 2.27
N TYR A 71 1.46 7.40 2.23
CA TYR A 71 2.22 7.03 3.42
C TYR A 71 2.80 8.24 4.16
N LEU A 72 3.12 9.33 3.46
CA LEU A 72 3.58 10.57 4.11
C LEU A 72 2.47 11.36 4.80
N THR A 73 1.21 11.12 4.43
CA THR A 73 0.03 11.81 4.98
C THR A 73 -0.53 11.13 6.24
N LEU A 74 0.35 10.57 7.08
CA LEU A 74 -0.01 9.94 8.36
C LEU A 74 -0.65 10.92 9.35
N PRO A 75 -1.50 10.42 10.28
CA PRO A 75 -1.85 9.01 10.48
C PRO A 75 -3.13 8.58 9.75
N LEU A 76 -3.29 7.26 9.59
CA LEU A 76 -4.53 6.62 9.14
C LEU A 76 -5.64 6.79 10.19
N LYS A 77 -6.38 7.90 10.12
CA LYS A 77 -7.49 8.18 11.04
C LYS A 77 -8.81 7.64 10.48
N PRO A 78 -9.51 6.76 11.22
CA PRO A 78 -10.90 6.46 10.93
C PRO A 78 -11.75 7.74 11.01
N LYS A 79 -12.77 7.83 10.16
CA LYS A 79 -13.86 8.79 10.33
C LYS A 79 -14.71 8.28 11.51
N VAL A 80 -14.65 8.98 12.64
CA VAL A 80 -15.51 8.72 13.82
C VAL A 80 -16.90 9.25 13.54
#